data_AF-A0A7J4LB82-F1
#
_entry.id   AF-A0A7J4LB82-F1
#
_cell.length_a   1.000
_cell.length_b   1.000
_cell.length_c   1.000
_cell.angle_alpha   90.00
_cell.angle_beta   90.00
_cell.angle_gamma   90.00
#
_symmetry.space_group_name_H-M   'P 1'
#
loop_
_entity.id
_entity.type
_entity.pdbx_description
1 polymer ?
#
loop_
_entity_poly.entity_id
_entity_poly.type
_entity_poly.pdbx_seq_one_letter_code
_entity_poly.pdbx_strand_id
1 'polypeptide(L)'
;MKKTLSPAVKNLVLSIISLVFISAVFYHYAEGWAWIDSVYVTILTITTVGHSTLIPNSATAKIYTSAVAFIGIAMVLTLFGIVSSHYVRMVSEKEERILGKRK
;
A
#
# COMPACT_ATOMS: atom_id res chain seq x y z
N MET A 1 16.78 3.11 -22.67
CA MET A 1 15.75 2.17 -22.18
C MET A 1 14.98 2.84 -21.04
N LYS A 2 13.84 3.48 -21.30
CA LYS A 2 13.04 4.13 -20.25
C LYS A 2 12.39 3.03 -19.40
N LYS A 3 12.87 2.81 -18.17
CA LYS A 3 12.24 1.95 -17.17
C LYS A 3 10.96 2.63 -16.65
N THR A 4 9.92 2.70 -17.46
CA THR A 4 8.61 3.16 -16.99
C THR A 4 7.93 2.01 -16.26
N LEU A 5 7.49 2.26 -15.02
CA LEU A 5 6.59 1.33 -14.32
C LEU A 5 5.40 0.99 -15.22
N SER A 6 4.94 -0.27 -15.18
CA SER A 6 3.79 -0.67 -15.97
C SER A 6 2.58 0.20 -15.61
N PRO A 7 1.69 0.52 -16.57
CA PRO A 7 0.52 1.35 -16.29
C PRO A 7 -0.30 0.86 -15.09
N ALA A 8 -0.38 -0.47 -14.90
CA ALA A 8 -1.05 -1.09 -13.78
C ALA A 8 -0.42 -0.73 -12.42
N VAL A 9 0.92 -0.78 -12.30
CA VAL A 9 1.59 -0.41 -11.04
C VAL A 9 1.45 1.08 -10.76
N LYS A 10 1.56 1.92 -11.80
CA LYS A 10 1.33 3.36 -11.64
C LYS A 10 -0.08 3.63 -11.12
N ASN A 11 -1.10 3.00 -11.71
CA ASN A 11 -2.48 3.15 -11.28
C ASN A 11 -2.69 2.64 -9.85
N LEU A 12 -2.09 1.50 -9.48
CA LEU A 12 -2.17 0.97 -8.12
C LEU A 12 -1.55 1.94 -7.10
N VAL A 13 -0.35 2.47 -7.38
CA VAL A 13 0.31 3.46 -6.51
C VAL A 13 -0.53 4.71 -6.37
N LEU A 14 -1.11 5.23 -7.48
CA LEU A 14 -2.02 6.36 -7.43
C LEU A 14 -3.26 6.07 -6.59
N SER A 15 -3.85 4.88 -6.69
CA SER A 15 -4.99 4.48 -5.87
C SER A 15 -4.63 4.40 -4.38
N ILE A 16 -3.44 3.90 -4.02
CA ILE A 16 -2.97 3.88 -2.62
C ILE A 16 -2.83 5.30 -2.09
N ILE A 17 -2.21 6.19 -2.88
CA ILE A 17 -2.05 7.60 -2.53
C ILE A 17 -3.42 8.27 -2.33
N SER A 18 -4.36 8.05 -3.24
CA SER A 18 -5.72 8.57 -3.13
C SER A 18 -6.43 8.04 -1.88
N LEU A 19 -6.32 6.74 -1.58
CA LEU A 19 -6.88 6.14 -0.36
C LEU A 19 -6.33 6.82 0.91
N VAL A 20 -5.02 7.08 0.96
CA VAL A 20 -4.37 7.77 2.08
C VAL A 20 -4.91 9.18 2.26
N PHE A 21 -5.00 9.96 1.18
CA PHE A 21 -5.48 11.34 1.28
C PHE A 21 -6.98 11.43 1.60
N ILE A 22 -7.80 10.56 1.02
CA ILE A 22 -9.24 10.48 1.33
C ILE A 22 -9.44 10.11 2.81
N SER A 23 -8.67 9.15 3.31
CA SER A 23 -8.74 8.76 4.73
C SER A 23 -8.23 9.86 5.64
N ALA A 24 -7.19 10.59 5.24
CA ALA A 24 -6.69 11.72 6.01
C ALA A 24 -7.76 12.82 6.17
N VAL A 25 -8.48 13.14 5.09
CA VAL A 25 -9.63 14.04 5.13
C VAL A 25 -10.70 13.51 6.06
N PHE A 26 -11.06 12.23 5.95
CA PHE A 26 -12.06 11.61 6.82
C PHE A 26 -11.68 11.71 8.30
N TYR A 27 -10.49 11.26 8.71
CA TYR A 27 -10.08 11.26 10.12
C TYR A 27 -9.91 12.68 10.67
N HIS A 28 -9.43 13.63 9.87
CA HIS A 28 -9.32 15.03 10.32
C HIS A 28 -10.69 15.58 10.73
N TYR A 29 -11.74 15.33 9.96
CA TYR A 29 -13.08 15.83 10.26
C TYR A 29 -13.87 14.93 11.24
N ALA A 30 -13.71 13.61 11.17
CA ALA A 30 -14.48 12.66 11.98
C ALA A 30 -13.92 12.49 13.41
N GLU A 31 -12.60 12.55 13.56
CA GLU A 31 -11.91 12.31 14.84
C GLU A 31 -11.15 13.55 15.35
N GLY A 32 -11.06 14.62 14.55
CA GLY A 32 -10.42 15.89 14.96
C GLY A 32 -8.89 15.83 15.02
N TRP A 33 -8.27 14.79 14.46
CA TRP A 33 -6.82 14.62 14.49
C TRP A 33 -6.12 15.60 13.54
N ALA A 34 -4.84 15.90 13.81
CA ALA A 34 -4.05 16.68 12.88
C ALA A 34 -3.94 15.98 11.52
N TRP A 35 -3.74 16.74 10.43
CA TRP A 35 -3.59 16.19 9.08
C TRP A 35 -2.48 15.12 9.00
N ILE A 36 -1.35 15.38 9.67
CA ILE A 36 -0.22 14.47 9.69
C ILE A 36 -0.54 13.16 10.43
N ASP A 37 -1.24 13.26 11.56
CA ASP A 37 -1.68 12.10 12.35
C ASP A 37 -2.69 11.26 11.57
N SER A 38 -3.57 11.92 10.82
CA SER A 38 -4.59 11.26 9.98
C SER A 38 -3.97 10.47 8.82
N VAL A 39 -2.94 11.04 8.17
CA VAL A 39 -2.12 10.32 7.17
C VAL A 39 -1.36 9.17 7.83
N TYR A 40 -0.73 9.43 8.97
CA TYR A 40 0.08 8.45 9.69
C TYR A 40 -0.74 7.22 10.10
N VAL A 41 -1.89 7.42 10.74
CA VAL A 41 -2.80 6.33 11.12
C VAL A 41 -3.24 5.54 9.89
N THR A 42 -3.60 6.21 8.79
CA THR A 42 -4.01 5.50 7.57
C THR A 42 -2.90 4.59 7.05
N ILE A 43 -1.65 5.09 7.00
CA ILE A 43 -0.50 4.27 6.58
C ILE A 43 -0.35 3.07 7.51
N LEU A 44 -0.34 3.27 8.83
CA LEU A 44 -0.22 2.18 9.80
C LEU A 44 -1.34 1.16 9.70
N THR A 45 -2.56 1.59 9.39
CA THR A 45 -3.71 0.70 9.18
C THR A 45 -3.50 -0.18 7.96
N ILE A 46 -3.16 0.39 6.79
CA ILE A 46 -3.04 -0.38 5.55
C ILE A 46 -1.76 -1.24 5.48
N THR A 47 -0.75 -0.93 6.31
CA THR A 47 0.46 -1.75 6.49
C THR A 47 0.36 -2.71 7.67
N THR A 48 -0.82 -2.86 8.28
CA THR A 48 -1.09 -3.75 9.43
C THR A 48 -0.24 -3.50 10.68
N VAL A 49 0.41 -2.34 10.79
CA VAL A 49 1.21 -2.00 11.98
C VAL A 49 0.29 -1.57 13.11
N GLY A 50 -0.72 -0.75 12.79
CA GLY A 50 -1.65 -0.18 13.76
C GLY A 50 -1.03 0.93 14.62
N HIS A 51 -1.88 1.80 15.18
CA HIS A 51 -1.48 2.83 16.13
C HIS A 51 -2.07 2.53 17.52
N SER A 52 -1.30 2.74 18.58
CA SER A 52 -1.70 2.38 19.94
C SER A 52 -2.52 3.47 20.65
N THR A 53 -2.42 4.73 20.22
CA THR A 53 -3.10 5.86 20.91
C THR A 53 -4.10 6.62 20.05
N LEU A 54 -4.05 6.46 18.73
CA LEU A 54 -4.93 7.13 17.76
C LEU A 54 -5.84 6.05 17.19
N ILE A 55 -6.89 5.76 17.94
CA ILE A 55 -7.85 4.72 17.64
C ILE A 55 -9.19 5.39 17.37
N PRO A 56 -9.88 5.06 16.26
CA PRO A 56 -11.19 5.62 15.95
C PRO A 56 -12.19 5.37 17.09
N ASN A 57 -12.82 6.43 17.59
CA ASN A 57 -13.72 6.34 18.74
C ASN A 57 -15.18 6.18 18.31
N SER A 58 -15.57 6.84 17.22
CA SER A 58 -16.95 6.83 16.73
C SER A 58 -17.30 5.53 15.99
N ALA A 59 -18.58 5.13 16.03
CA ALA A 59 -19.06 3.94 15.29
C ALA A 59 -18.80 4.09 13.78
N THR A 60 -19.05 5.28 13.23
CA THR A 60 -18.80 5.61 11.82
C THR A 60 -17.33 5.45 11.47
N ALA A 61 -16.41 5.99 12.30
CA ALA A 61 -14.99 5.89 12.01
C ALA A 61 -14.46 4.47 12.17
N LYS A 62 -15.00 3.66 13.09
CA LYS A 62 -14.68 2.23 13.19
C LYS A 62 -15.07 1.47 11.92
N ILE A 63 -16.29 1.67 11.41
CA ILE A 63 -16.76 1.05 10.16
C ILE A 63 -15.88 1.49 8.99
N TYR A 64 -15.59 2.79 8.88
CA TYR A 64 -14.72 3.34 7.86
C TYR A 64 -13.32 2.71 7.91
N THR A 65 -12.72 2.67 9.10
CA THR A 65 -11.37 2.10 9.33
C THR A 65 -11.32 0.63 8.94
N SER A 66 -12.35 -0.15 9.29
CA SER A 66 -12.45 -1.55 8.87
C SER A 66 -12.46 -1.69 7.35
N ALA A 67 -13.24 -0.87 6.64
CA ALA A 67 -13.27 -0.90 5.17
C ALA A 67 -11.92 -0.50 4.55
N VAL A 68 -11.29 0.57 5.06
CA VAL A 68 -9.96 1.02 4.62
C VAL A 68 -8.90 -0.04 4.88
N ALA A 69 -8.95 -0.74 6.01
CA ALA A 69 -8.03 -1.83 6.31
C ALA A 69 -8.14 -2.96 5.28
N PHE A 70 -9.34 -3.45 5.00
CA PHE A 70 -9.54 -4.52 4.00
C PHE A 70 -9.06 -4.12 2.61
N ILE A 71 -9.44 -2.92 2.13
CA ILE A 71 -9.08 -2.43 0.81
C ILE A 71 -7.57 -2.15 0.72
N GLY A 72 -7.03 -1.45 1.70
CA GLY A 72 -5.63 -1.04 1.74
C GLY A 72 -4.66 -2.21 1.83
N ILE A 73 -4.96 -3.22 2.66
CA ILE A 73 -4.14 -4.44 2.77
C ILE A 73 -4.11 -5.17 1.42
N ALA A 74 -5.25 -5.34 0.75
CA ALA A 74 -5.30 -5.98 -0.56
C ALA A 74 -4.44 -5.23 -1.60
N MET A 75 -4.47 -3.90 -1.59
CA MET A 75 -3.66 -3.07 -2.49
C MET A 75 -2.16 -3.18 -2.18
N VAL A 76 -1.76 -3.12 -0.90
CA VAL A 76 -0.36 -3.25 -0.47
C VAL A 76 0.18 -4.66 -0.79
N LEU A 77 -0.59 -5.71 -0.53
CA LEU A 77 -0.22 -7.09 -0.87
C LEU A 77 -0.09 -7.28 -2.37
N THR A 78 -0.98 -6.68 -3.17
CA THR A 78 -0.88 -6.72 -4.63
C THR A 78 0.39 -6.03 -5.11
N LEU A 79 0.71 -4.85 -4.56
CA LEU A 79 1.94 -4.14 -4.89
C LEU A 79 3.18 -4.98 -4.54
N PHE A 80 3.20 -5.58 -3.36
CA PHE A 80 4.27 -6.48 -2.93
C PHE A 80 4.41 -7.69 -3.85
N GLY A 81 3.28 -8.32 -4.23
CA GLY A 81 3.27 -9.44 -5.17
C GLY A 81 3.85 -9.08 -6.54
N ILE A 82 3.53 -7.90 -7.07
CA ILE A 82 4.10 -7.44 -8.34
C ILE A 82 5.61 -7.25 -8.22
N VAL A 83 6.08 -6.56 -7.16
CA VAL A 83 7.51 -6.34 -6.92
C VAL A 83 8.26 -7.66 -6.76
N SER A 84 7.71 -8.59 -5.97
CA SER A 84 8.26 -9.93 -5.77
C SER A 84 8.34 -10.71 -7.09
N SER A 85 7.27 -10.70 -7.90
CA SER A 85 7.26 -11.38 -9.20
C SER A 85 8.33 -10.84 -10.16
N HIS A 86 8.60 -9.54 -10.12
CA HIS A 86 9.65 -8.94 -10.92
C HIS A 86 11.03 -9.35 -10.43
N TYR A 87 11.23 -9.40 -9.11
CA TYR A 87 12.47 -9.88 -8.50
C TYR A 87 12.76 -11.33 -8.88
N VAL A 88 11.77 -12.22 -8.75
CA VAL A 88 11.89 -13.65 -9.11
C VAL A 88 12.27 -13.82 -10.59
N ARG A 89 11.64 -13.07 -11.52
CA ARG A 89 11.98 -13.10 -12.95
C ARG A 89 13.42 -12.66 -13.22
N MET A 90 13.90 -11.62 -12.54
CA MET A 90 15.29 -11.19 -12.69
C MET A 90 16.29 -12.24 -12.21
N VAL A 91 15.94 -13.01 -11.18
CA VAL A 91 16.78 -14.09 -10.66
C VAL A 91 16.79 -15.27 -11.64
N SER A 92 15.62 -15.71 -12.12
CA SER A 92 15.54 -16.84 -13.07
C SER A 92 16.27 -16.55 -14.38
N GLU A 93 16.14 -15.32 -14.93
CA GLU A 93 16.87 -14.92 -16.14
C GLU A 93 18.39 -14.92 -15.94
N LYS A 94 18.89 -14.59 -14.74
CA LYS A 94 20.32 -14.67 -14.43
C LYS A 94 20.78 -16.12 -14.38
N GLU A 95 20.03 -17.00 -13.74
CA GLU A 95 20.36 -18.43 -13.65
C GLU A 95 20.41 -19.07 -15.05
N GLU A 96 19.42 -18.83 -15.90
CA GLU A 96 19.40 -19.32 -17.28
C GLU A 96 20.60 -18.80 -18.09
N ARG A 97 20.97 -17.53 -17.94
CA ARG A 97 22.16 -16.96 -18.61
C ARG A 97 23.47 -17.55 -18.10
N ILE A 98 23.57 -17.85 -16.81
CA ILE A 98 24.76 -18.47 -16.21
C ILE A 98 24.90 -19.92 -16.67
N LEU A 99 23.79 -20.68 -16.68
CA LEU A 99 23.77 -22.08 -17.11
C LEU A 99 23.95 -22.22 -18.63
N GLY A 100 23.36 -21.32 -19.43
CA GLY A 100 23.52 -21.30 -20.88
C GLY A 100 24.93 -20.94 -21.36
N LYS A 101 25.74 -20.25 -20.54
CA LYS A 101 27.16 -19.98 -20.81
C LYS A 101 28.10 -21.13 -20.42
N ARG A 102 27.60 -22.15 -19.72
CA ARG A 102 28.38 -23.33 -19.30
C ARG A 102 28.25 -24.54 -20.24
N LYS A 103 27.37 -24.47 -21.24
CA LYS A 103 27.30 -25.40 -22.37
C LYS A 103 28.04 -24.81 -23.56
#